data_AF-A0AA39IMB2-F1
#
_entry.id   AF-A0AA39IMB2-F1
#
_cell.length_a   1.000
_cell.length_b   1.000
_cell.length_c   1.000
_cell.angle_alpha   90.00
_cell.angle_beta   90.00
_cell.angle_gamma   90.00
#
_symmetry.space_group_name_H-M   'P 1'
#
loop_
_entity.id
_entity.type
_entity.pdbx_description
1 polymer ?
#
loop_
_entity_poly.entity_id
_entity_poly.type
_entity_poly.pdbx_seq_one_letter_code
_entity_poly.pdbx_strand_id
1 'polypeptide(L)'
;MEISAMNACRQVFPESRITTCYFHFAKNIMDKVHRVGLRDYYADRDDTSMYNWIRIFIGSALLPRDLFDERIWPYIERNVPQGRDSAEEVNVRSFATNYIGDYRKNHRKTWDQFDNDGPRTTDHAEGWHNQLRSLFPAVHPQLGLFLKEMRKEVNSQAIRGEELFKGQES
;
A
#
# COMPACT_ATOMS: atom_id res chain seq x y z
N MET A 1 5.92 5.72 -2.10
CA MET A 1 4.66 6.22 -2.69
C MET A 1 5.01 6.76 -4.07
N GLU A 2 4.36 6.30 -5.13
CA GLU A 2 4.69 6.71 -6.50
C GLU A 2 4.09 8.07 -6.85
N ILE A 3 4.68 9.15 -6.32
CA ILE A 3 4.18 10.52 -6.49
C ILE A 3 4.03 10.88 -7.98
N SER A 4 4.98 10.45 -8.83
CA SER A 4 4.94 10.71 -10.27
C SER A 4 3.75 10.05 -10.96
N ALA A 5 3.47 8.78 -10.64
CA ALA A 5 2.31 8.06 -11.19
C ALA A 5 1.00 8.71 -10.72
N MET A 6 0.92 9.05 -9.43
CA MET A 6 -0.25 9.75 -8.88
C MET A 6 -0.47 11.10 -9.57
N ASN A 7 0.59 11.88 -9.83
CA ASN A 7 0.47 13.16 -10.50
C ASN A 7 0.04 13.01 -11.96
N ALA A 8 0.55 12.02 -12.68
CA ALA A 8 0.10 11.70 -14.04
C ALA A 8 -1.39 11.29 -14.05
N CYS A 9 -1.81 10.42 -13.12
CA CYS A 9 -3.22 10.04 -12.98
C CYS A 9 -4.12 11.25 -12.70
N ARG A 10 -3.72 12.20 -11.86
CA ARG A 10 -4.50 13.44 -11.61
C ARG A 10 -4.67 14.29 -12.85
N GLN A 11 -3.68 14.31 -13.74
CA GLN A 11 -3.75 15.09 -14.99
C GLN A 11 -4.67 14.46 -16.02
N VAL A 12 -4.62 13.13 -16.15
CA VAL A 12 -5.39 12.40 -17.18
C VAL A 12 -6.81 12.06 -16.70
N PHE A 13 -6.97 11.74 -15.42
CA PHE A 13 -8.23 11.31 -14.80
C PHE A 13 -8.52 12.13 -13.54
N PRO A 14 -8.87 13.42 -13.67
CA PRO A 14 -9.03 14.33 -12.53
C PRO A 14 -10.14 13.90 -11.56
N GLU A 15 -11.17 13.21 -12.05
CA GLU A 15 -12.29 12.71 -11.25
C GLU A 15 -11.99 11.39 -10.53
N SER A 16 -10.85 10.76 -10.81
CA SER A 16 -10.50 9.48 -10.19
C SER A 16 -10.02 9.63 -8.76
N ARG A 17 -10.54 8.78 -7.86
CA ARG A 17 -10.04 8.66 -6.49
C ARG A 17 -8.71 7.93 -6.49
N ILE A 18 -7.62 8.64 -6.21
CA ILE A 18 -6.30 8.03 -6.05
C ILE A 18 -6.16 7.49 -4.64
N THR A 19 -6.04 6.18 -4.52
CA THR A 19 -5.71 5.47 -3.28
C THR A 19 -4.39 4.72 -3.43
N THR A 20 -3.68 4.53 -2.33
CA THR A 20 -2.58 3.57 -2.25
C THR A 20 -3.16 2.19 -2.04
N CYS A 21 -2.57 1.16 -2.64
CA CYS A 21 -3.04 -0.20 -2.39
C CYS A 21 -2.79 -0.61 -0.93
N TYR A 22 -3.65 -1.50 -0.43
CA TYR A 22 -3.59 -1.98 0.95
C TYR A 22 -2.23 -2.61 1.27
N PHE A 23 -1.67 -3.38 0.34
CA PHE A 23 -0.35 -4.01 0.49
C PHE A 23 0.75 -2.98 0.75
N HIS A 24 0.86 -1.94 -0.08
CA HIS A 24 1.89 -0.92 0.07
C HIS A 24 1.70 -0.06 1.32
N PHE A 25 0.45 0.18 1.72
CA PHE A 25 0.16 0.80 3.01
C PHE A 25 0.68 -0.06 4.16
N ALA A 26 0.27 -1.33 4.25
CA ALA A 26 0.69 -2.24 5.31
C ALA A 26 2.22 -2.41 5.34
N LYS A 27 2.84 -2.58 4.16
CA LYS A 27 4.29 -2.68 4.02
C LYS A 27 5.00 -1.43 4.56
N ASN A 28 4.52 -0.23 4.25
CA ASN A 28 5.14 1.01 4.71
C ASN A 28 5.13 1.11 6.26
N ILE A 29 4.02 0.71 6.90
CA ILE A 29 3.96 0.63 8.36
C ILE A 29 5.00 -0.37 8.89
N MET A 30 5.06 -1.57 8.34
CA MET A 30 6.03 -2.60 8.77
C MET A 30 7.49 -2.19 8.52
N ASP A 31 7.79 -1.55 7.38
CA ASP A 31 9.11 -1.00 7.09
C ASP A 31 9.51 0.06 8.12
N LYS A 32 8.55 0.84 8.64
CA LYS A 32 8.82 1.78 9.71
C LYS A 32 9.08 1.07 11.04
N VAL A 33 8.27 0.07 11.42
CA VAL A 33 8.48 -0.77 12.61
C VAL A 33 9.90 -1.31 12.65
N HIS A 34 10.38 -1.86 11.53
CA HIS A 34 11.75 -2.37 11.41
C HIS A 34 12.80 -1.25 11.58
N ARG A 35 12.62 -0.12 10.90
CA ARG A 35 13.57 1.01 10.93
C ARG A 35 13.72 1.66 12.30
N VAL A 36 12.67 1.60 13.15
CA VAL A 36 12.72 2.17 14.51
C VAL A 36 13.10 1.14 15.57
N GLY A 37 13.54 -0.06 15.17
CA GLY A 37 14.02 -1.09 16.09
C GLY A 37 12.92 -1.86 16.83
N LEU A 38 11.65 -1.76 16.40
CA LEU A 38 10.51 -2.43 17.05
C LEU A 38 10.22 -3.83 16.47
N ARG A 39 11.11 -4.37 15.63
CA ARG A 39 10.92 -5.67 14.96
C ARG A 39 10.80 -6.81 15.97
N ASP A 40 11.70 -6.84 16.95
CA ASP A 40 11.74 -7.95 17.92
C ASP A 40 10.58 -7.86 18.91
N TYR A 41 10.09 -6.64 19.20
CA TYR A 41 8.87 -6.48 19.99
C TYR A 41 7.63 -6.92 19.22
N TYR A 42 7.53 -6.55 17.94
CA TYR A 42 6.44 -7.01 17.08
C TYR A 42 6.41 -8.54 16.91
N ALA A 43 7.57 -9.20 16.91
CA ALA A 43 7.70 -10.64 16.73
C ALA A 43 7.65 -11.45 18.04
N ASP A 44 7.47 -10.77 19.18
CA ASP A 44 7.39 -11.39 20.50
C ASP A 44 6.15 -12.30 20.59
N ARG A 45 6.36 -13.55 21.02
CA ARG A 45 5.29 -14.55 21.14
C ARG A 45 4.67 -14.58 22.52
N ASP A 46 5.38 -14.09 23.53
CA ASP A 46 4.93 -14.05 24.91
C ASP A 46 4.16 -12.74 25.17
N ASP A 47 4.55 -11.64 24.51
CA ASP A 47 3.80 -10.39 24.47
C ASP A 47 3.32 -10.02 23.06
N THR A 48 2.03 -10.27 22.80
CA THR A 48 1.40 -9.96 21.50
C THR A 48 0.81 -8.55 21.41
N SER A 49 1.01 -7.69 22.42
CA SER A 49 0.40 -6.34 22.46
C SER A 49 0.84 -5.46 21.29
N MET A 50 2.14 -5.43 20.97
CA MET A 50 2.68 -4.69 19.82
C MET A 50 2.15 -5.24 18.49
N TYR A 51 2.14 -6.57 18.35
CA TYR A 51 1.57 -7.24 17.18
C TYR A 51 0.11 -6.83 16.95
N ASN A 52 -0.73 -6.97 17.98
CA ASN A 52 -2.15 -6.68 17.90
C ASN A 52 -2.39 -5.19 17.63
N TRP A 53 -1.67 -4.29 18.30
CA TRP A 53 -1.82 -2.85 18.12
C TRP A 53 -1.51 -2.41 16.68
N ILE A 54 -0.41 -2.88 16.11
CA ILE A 54 -0.04 -2.60 14.70
C ILE A 54 -1.08 -3.19 13.74
N ARG A 55 -1.53 -4.43 13.99
CA ARG A 55 -2.50 -5.11 13.11
C ARG A 55 -3.88 -4.48 13.16
N ILE A 56 -4.31 -3.95 14.30
CA ILE A 56 -5.54 -3.17 14.42
C ILE A 56 -5.42 -1.90 13.56
N PHE A 57 -4.32 -1.16 13.67
CA PHE A 57 -4.11 0.04 12.85
C PHE A 57 -4.11 -0.29 11.34
N ILE A 58 -3.38 -1.32 10.92
CA ILE A 58 -3.33 -1.73 9.51
C ILE A 58 -4.72 -2.21 9.02
N GLY A 59 -5.35 -3.11 9.76
CA GLY A 59 -6.65 -3.67 9.39
C GLY A 59 -7.76 -2.62 9.34
N SER A 60 -7.61 -1.52 10.08
CA SER A 60 -8.58 -0.44 10.10
C SER A 60 -8.73 0.32 8.79
N ALA A 61 -7.79 0.16 7.85
CA ALA A 61 -7.93 0.65 6.48
C ALA A 61 -9.15 0.09 5.76
N LEU A 62 -9.64 -1.07 6.21
CA LEU A 62 -10.79 -1.77 5.63
C LEU A 62 -12.12 -1.39 6.30
N LEU A 63 -12.10 -0.47 7.28
CA LEU A 63 -13.28 -0.09 8.05
C LEU A 63 -13.86 1.24 7.56
N PRO A 64 -15.18 1.45 7.70
CA PRO A 64 -15.79 2.75 7.43
C PRO A 64 -15.06 3.87 8.16
N ARG A 65 -14.92 5.02 7.49
CA ARG A 65 -14.16 6.16 8.01
C ARG A 65 -14.63 6.60 9.38
N ASP A 66 -15.94 6.75 9.53
CA ASP A 66 -16.57 7.22 10.77
C ASP A 66 -16.34 6.22 11.90
N LEU A 67 -16.46 4.91 11.62
CA LEU A 67 -16.18 3.87 12.61
C LEU A 67 -14.72 3.94 13.08
N PHE A 68 -13.77 4.16 12.17
CA PHE A 68 -12.38 4.32 12.56
C PHE A 68 -12.18 5.56 13.44
N ASP A 69 -12.67 6.73 13.01
CA ASP A 69 -12.40 7.98 13.71
C ASP A 69 -13.10 8.03 15.07
N GLU A 70 -14.30 7.46 15.20
CA GLU A 70 -15.07 7.49 16.45
C GLU A 70 -14.76 6.36 17.42
N ARG A 71 -14.31 5.18 16.95
CA ARG A 71 -14.14 3.99 17.81
C ARG A 71 -12.72 3.46 17.80
N ILE A 72 -12.14 3.25 16.62
CA ILE A 72 -10.86 2.55 16.49
C ILE A 72 -9.68 3.45 16.87
N TRP A 73 -9.67 4.69 16.41
CA TRP A 73 -8.58 5.62 16.72
C TRP A 73 -8.47 5.93 18.23
N PRO A 74 -9.57 6.28 18.94
CA PRO A 74 -9.50 6.45 20.40
C PRO A 74 -9.02 5.19 21.13
N TYR A 75 -9.37 4.01 20.62
CA TYR A 75 -8.86 2.75 21.15
C TYR A 75 -7.34 2.63 20.95
N ILE A 76 -6.84 2.89 19.73
CA ILE A 76 -5.40 2.84 19.41
C ILE A 76 -4.61 3.82 20.29
N GLU A 77 -5.09 5.06 20.47
CA GLU A 77 -4.42 6.07 21.29
C GLU A 77 -4.33 5.68 22.77
N ARG A 78 -5.40 5.08 23.30
CA ARG A 78 -5.45 4.67 24.72
C ARG A 78 -4.65 3.39 25.01
N ASN A 79 -4.46 2.54 24.01
CA ASN A 79 -3.88 1.22 24.16
C ASN A 79 -2.50 1.10 23.49
N VAL A 80 -1.72 2.19 23.45
CA VAL A 80 -0.31 2.12 23.02
C VAL A 80 0.45 1.14 23.92
N PRO A 81 1.13 0.12 23.36
CA PRO A 81 1.92 -0.84 24.15
C PRO A 81 2.99 -0.16 25.00
N GLN A 82 3.38 -0.79 26.10
CA GLN A 82 4.52 -0.34 26.89
C GLN A 82 5.80 -0.97 26.31
N GLY A 83 6.88 -0.20 26.23
CA GLY A 83 8.18 -0.76 25.91
C GLY A 83 8.68 -1.66 27.03
N ARG A 84 9.42 -2.71 26.66
CA ARG A 84 10.01 -3.67 27.62
C ARG A 84 11.14 -3.07 28.45
N ASP A 85 11.74 -1.98 27.96
CA ASP A 85 12.72 -1.18 28.67
C ASP A 85 12.56 0.32 28.33
N SER A 86 13.36 1.18 28.95
CA SER A 86 13.29 2.63 28.75
C SER A 86 13.61 3.07 27.31
N ALA A 87 14.49 2.37 26.60
CA ALA A 87 14.85 2.73 25.22
C ALA A 87 13.74 2.31 24.26
N GLU A 88 13.18 1.11 24.46
CA GLU A 88 12.05 0.63 23.70
C GLU A 88 10.80 1.47 23.97
N GLU A 89 10.52 1.90 25.21
CA GLU A 89 9.39 2.78 25.54
C GLU A 89 9.46 4.09 24.74
N VAL A 90 10.65 4.70 24.66
CA VAL A 90 10.86 5.91 23.84
C VAL A 90 10.57 5.64 22.36
N ASN A 91 11.03 4.51 21.83
CA ASN A 91 10.78 4.12 20.44
C ASN A 91 9.29 3.85 20.17
N VAL A 92 8.59 3.14 21.07
CA VAL A 92 7.16 2.86 20.97
C VAL A 92 6.35 4.15 21.00
N ARG A 93 6.62 5.05 21.96
CA ARG A 93 5.93 6.34 22.06
C ARG A 93 6.18 7.21 20.83
N SER A 94 7.43 7.31 20.39
CA SER A 94 7.78 8.07 19.19
C SER A 94 7.12 7.49 17.94
N PHE A 95 7.08 6.16 17.80
CA PHE A 95 6.38 5.50 16.70
C PHE A 95 4.87 5.75 16.73
N ALA A 96 4.23 5.59 17.89
CA ALA A 96 2.79 5.77 18.02
C ALA A 96 2.35 7.23 17.81
N THR A 97 3.01 8.18 18.46
CA THR A 97 2.61 9.59 18.41
C THR A 97 3.09 10.28 17.14
N ASN A 98 4.38 10.17 16.82
CA ASN A 98 4.97 10.95 15.73
C ASN A 98 4.74 10.27 14.38
N TYR A 99 4.87 8.95 14.29
CA TYR A 99 4.69 8.29 12.99
C TYR A 99 3.23 7.95 12.72
N ILE A 100 2.60 7.13 13.56
CA ILE A 100 1.22 6.67 13.32
C ILE A 100 0.22 7.82 13.42
N GLY A 101 0.39 8.70 14.41
CA GLY A 101 -0.40 9.94 14.55
C GLY A 101 -0.33 10.85 13.33
N ASP A 102 0.87 11.14 12.82
CA ASP A 102 1.02 11.99 11.63
C ASP A 102 0.59 11.27 10.35
N TYR A 103 0.85 9.96 10.24
CA TYR A 103 0.44 9.16 9.09
C TYR A 103 -1.09 9.16 8.95
N ARG A 104 -1.82 9.00 10.07
CA ARG A 104 -3.28 9.15 10.09
C ARG A 104 -3.69 10.52 9.55
N LYS A 105 -3.15 11.62 10.08
CA LYS A 105 -3.57 12.99 9.72
C LYS A 105 -3.29 13.31 8.26
N ASN A 106 -2.10 12.97 7.77
CA ASN A 106 -1.60 13.42 6.48
C ASN A 106 -1.99 12.51 5.32
N HIS A 107 -2.23 11.22 5.58
CA HIS A 107 -2.41 10.23 4.52
C HIS A 107 -3.76 9.51 4.54
N ARG A 108 -4.73 9.94 5.37
CA ARG A 108 -6.00 9.20 5.53
C ARG A 108 -6.71 8.89 4.22
N LYS A 109 -6.86 9.89 3.36
CA LYS A 109 -7.56 9.73 2.08
C LYS A 109 -6.86 8.76 1.12
N THR A 110 -5.55 8.54 1.30
CA THR A 110 -4.78 7.65 0.43
C THR A 110 -4.80 6.20 0.90
N TRP A 111 -4.79 5.91 2.20
CA TRP A 111 -4.77 4.53 2.71
C TRP A 111 -6.14 3.94 3.05
N ASP A 112 -7.21 4.74 2.96
CA ASP A 112 -8.58 4.26 3.10
C ASP A 112 -8.93 3.27 1.97
N GLN A 113 -9.24 2.04 2.34
CA GLN A 113 -9.60 0.93 1.46
C GLN A 113 -11.03 0.45 1.69
N PHE A 114 -11.78 1.16 2.54
CA PHE A 114 -13.21 0.90 2.67
C PHE A 114 -13.90 1.19 1.33
N ASP A 115 -14.79 0.29 0.93
CA ASP A 115 -15.53 0.36 -0.33
C ASP A 115 -14.63 0.32 -1.59
N ASN A 116 -13.42 -0.25 -1.46
CA ASN A 116 -12.58 -0.55 -2.61
C ASN A 116 -12.96 -1.92 -3.20
N ASP A 117 -13.81 -1.89 -4.23
CA ASP A 117 -14.20 -3.05 -5.04
C ASP A 117 -13.15 -3.42 -6.11
N GLY A 118 -12.15 -2.56 -6.29
CA GLY A 118 -11.00 -2.81 -7.15
C GLY A 118 -9.97 -3.75 -6.50
N PRO A 119 -8.92 -4.13 -7.26
CA PRO A 119 -7.85 -4.96 -6.73
C PRO A 119 -7.17 -4.28 -5.53
N ARG A 120 -7.05 -5.03 -4.43
CA ARG A 120 -6.44 -4.55 -3.16
C ARG A 120 -4.91 -4.52 -3.20
N THR A 121 -4.33 -4.98 -4.30
CA THR A 121 -2.89 -4.91 -4.62
C THR A 121 -2.70 -4.27 -6.00
N THR A 122 -1.56 -3.63 -6.21
CA THR A 122 -1.13 -3.07 -7.50
C THR A 122 -0.23 -4.04 -8.28
N ASP A 123 -0.14 -5.29 -7.83
CA ASP A 123 0.79 -6.30 -8.33
C ASP A 123 0.70 -6.51 -9.85
N HIS A 124 -0.50 -6.38 -10.42
CA HIS A 124 -0.71 -6.48 -11.86
C HIS A 124 -0.03 -5.34 -12.64
N ALA A 125 -0.16 -4.11 -12.16
CA ALA A 125 0.47 -2.94 -12.79
C ALA A 125 2.00 -2.98 -12.60
N GLU A 126 2.46 -3.38 -11.41
CA GLU A 126 3.90 -3.53 -11.12
C GLU A 126 4.52 -4.68 -11.92
N GLY A 127 3.81 -5.81 -12.02
CA GLY A 127 4.19 -6.95 -12.86
C GLY A 127 4.29 -6.56 -14.33
N TRP A 128 3.30 -5.82 -14.83
CA TRP A 128 3.32 -5.31 -16.20
C TRP A 128 4.47 -4.33 -16.45
N HIS A 129 4.72 -3.39 -15.55
CA HIS A 129 5.88 -2.49 -15.64
C HIS A 129 7.21 -3.23 -15.58
N ASN A 130 7.33 -4.25 -14.73
CA ASN A 130 8.53 -5.10 -14.67
C ASN A 130 8.74 -5.89 -15.96
N GLN A 131 7.67 -6.41 -16.55
CA GLN A 131 7.71 -7.08 -17.84
C GLN A 131 8.17 -6.10 -18.95
N LEU A 132 7.60 -4.89 -19.01
CA LEU A 132 8.07 -3.86 -19.95
C LEU A 132 9.53 -3.49 -19.74
N ARG A 133 9.98 -3.36 -18.50
CA ARG A 133 11.39 -3.08 -18.17
C ARG A 133 12.32 -4.20 -18.65
N SER A 134 11.86 -5.45 -18.65
CA SER A 134 12.63 -6.56 -19.22
C SER A 134 12.72 -6.52 -20.75
N LEU A 135 11.72 -5.95 -21.43
CA LEU A 135 11.70 -5.77 -22.88
C LEU A 135 12.55 -4.58 -23.34
N PHE A 136 12.71 -3.56 -22.49
CA PHE A 136 13.47 -2.35 -22.78
C PHE A 136 14.66 -2.18 -21.83
N PRO A 137 15.84 -2.78 -22.15
CA PRO A 137 17.02 -2.68 -21.29
C PRO A 137 17.66 -1.28 -21.28
N ALA A 138 17.31 -0.41 -22.24
CA ALA A 138 17.78 0.97 -22.31
C ALA A 138 16.66 1.94 -21.91
N VAL A 139 17.02 3.01 -21.17
CA VAL A 139 16.09 4.10 -20.79
C VAL A 139 15.51 4.81 -22.03
N HIS A 140 16.29 4.85 -23.12
CA HIS A 140 15.89 5.41 -24.41
C HIS A 140 16.12 4.36 -25.52
N PRO A 141 15.19 3.41 -25.71
CA PRO A 141 15.31 2.42 -26.78
C PRO A 141 15.20 3.10 -28.15
N GLN A 142 15.84 2.51 -29.16
CA GLN A 142 15.67 2.97 -30.55
C GLN A 142 14.19 2.89 -30.95
N LEU A 143 13.70 3.90 -31.67
CA LEU A 143 12.28 4.02 -32.04
C LEU A 143 11.73 2.75 -32.70
N GLY A 144 12.50 2.11 -33.59
CA GLY A 144 12.08 0.87 -34.24
C GLY A 144 11.90 -0.30 -33.27
N LEU A 145 12.79 -0.44 -32.28
CA LEU A 145 12.66 -1.44 -31.22
C LEU A 145 11.45 -1.15 -30.33
N PHE A 146 11.28 0.12 -29.94
CA PHE A 146 10.12 0.56 -29.17
C PHE A 146 8.80 0.20 -29.85
N LEU A 147 8.63 0.61 -31.12
CA LEU A 147 7.42 0.34 -31.89
C LEU A 147 7.17 -1.16 -32.08
N LYS A 148 8.24 -1.95 -32.28
CA LYS A 148 8.15 -3.39 -32.46
C LYS A 148 7.64 -4.08 -31.19
N GLU A 149 8.25 -3.81 -30.04
CA GLU A 149 7.86 -4.48 -28.79
C GLU A 149 6.51 -3.97 -28.27
N MET A 150 6.20 -2.68 -28.41
CA MET A 150 4.88 -2.14 -28.07
C MET A 150 3.75 -2.77 -28.92
N ARG A 151 3.99 -3.01 -30.21
CA ARG A 151 3.01 -3.69 -31.07
C ARG A 151 2.73 -5.11 -30.60
N LYS A 152 3.77 -5.86 -30.21
CA LYS A 152 3.59 -7.21 -29.67
C LYS A 152 2.81 -7.19 -28.36
N GLU A 153 3.12 -6.24 -27.49
CA GLU A 153 2.42 -6.07 -26.20
C GLU A 153 0.93 -5.79 -26.42
N VAL A 154 0.59 -4.81 -27.26
CA VAL A 154 -0.82 -4.48 -27.59
C VAL A 154 -1.56 -5.71 -28.13
N ASN A 155 -0.94 -6.46 -29.05
CA ASN A 155 -1.54 -7.68 -29.60
C ASN A 155 -1.73 -8.76 -28.52
N SER A 156 -0.75 -8.95 -27.63
CA SER A 156 -0.84 -9.91 -26.54
C SER A 156 -1.96 -9.57 -25.55
N GLN A 157 -2.17 -8.28 -25.25
CA GLN A 157 -3.23 -7.82 -24.36
C GLN A 157 -4.62 -7.96 -25.02
N ALA A 158 -4.72 -7.70 -26.33
CA ALA A 158 -5.96 -7.91 -27.07
C ALA A 158 -6.41 -9.39 -27.03
N ILE A 159 -5.49 -10.33 -27.27
CA ILE A 159 -5.77 -11.77 -27.21
C ILE A 159 -6.22 -12.19 -25.79
N ARG A 160 -5.50 -11.75 -24.76
CA ARG A 160 -5.88 -12.01 -23.35
C ARG A 160 -7.26 -11.45 -23.01
N GLY A 161 -7.58 -10.26 -23.50
CA GLY A 161 -8.90 -9.65 -23.33
C GLY A 161 -9.99 -10.54 -23.92
N GLU A 162 -9.83 -10.97 -25.17
CA GLU A 162 -10.79 -11.86 -25.85
C GLU A 162 -10.98 -13.21 -25.13
N GLU A 163 -9.91 -13.80 -24.60
CA GLU A 163 -9.98 -15.05 -23.83
C GLU A 163 -10.73 -14.89 -22.50
N LEU A 164 -10.52 -13.77 -21.80
CA LEU A 164 -11.23 -13.45 -20.56
C LEU A 164 -12.73 -13.24 -20.80
N PHE A 165 -13.11 -12.56 -21.89
CA PHE A 165 -14.52 -12.38 -22.25
C PHE A 165 -15.20 -13.71 -22.61
N LYS A 166 -14.50 -14.61 -23.32
CA LYS A 166 -15.04 -15.94 -23.66
C LYS A 166 -15.18 -16.86 -22.43
N GLY A 167 -14.35 -16.70 -21.42
CA GLY A 167 -14.39 -17.49 -20.17
C GLY A 167 -15.45 -17.03 -19.16
N GLN A 168 -16.13 -15.91 -19.39
CA GLN A 168 -17.21 -15.41 -18.53
C GLN A 168 -18.63 -15.77 -19.02
N GLU A 169 -18.75 -16.38 -20.21
CA GLU A 169 -20.03 -16.83 -20.79
C GLU A 169 -20.37 -18.31 -20.50
N SER A 170 -19.61 -19.00 -19.65
CA SER A 170 -19.79 -20.43 -19.31
C SER A 170 -20.25 -20.68 -17.90
#